data_AF-A0A1B2HK61-F1
#
_entry.id   AF-A0A1B2HK61-F1
#
_cell.length_a   1.000
_cell.length_b   1.000
_cell.length_c   1.000
_cell.angle_alpha   90.00
_cell.angle_beta   90.00
_cell.angle_gamma   90.00
#
_symmetry.space_group_name_H-M   'P 1'
#
loop_
_entity.id
_entity.type
_entity.pdbx_description
1 polymer ?
#
loop_
_entity_poly.entity_id
_entity_poly.type
_entity_poly.pdbx_seq_one_letter_code
_entity_poly.pdbx_strand_id
1 'polypeptide(L)'
;MRDHNFEISGPVLGSNIGTSGRAKAGDVHIGHIRDVSAALRLLDELREALHDAQAATSTVEAVDDLRAEARKPKPSKDVTAHLMDKLADRGLGEQMKELAKAFDALY
;
A
#
# COMPACT_ATOMS: atom_id res chain seq x y z
N MET A 1 42.68 5.95 -22.34
CA MET A 1 41.49 5.28 -21.76
C MET A 1 40.60 6.34 -21.14
N ARG A 2 39.31 6.34 -21.53
CA ARG A 2 38.16 7.18 -21.09
C ARG A 2 37.76 8.32 -22.05
N ASP A 3 37.29 7.96 -23.24
CA ASP A 3 35.87 7.75 -23.60
C ASP A 3 34.83 8.17 -22.51
N HIS A 4 33.71 8.89 -22.73
CA HIS A 4 33.03 9.43 -23.90
C HIS A 4 32.20 10.66 -23.50
N ASN A 5 32.09 11.59 -24.43
CA ASN A 5 31.12 12.67 -24.54
C ASN A 5 29.69 12.12 -24.61
N PHE A 6 28.75 12.62 -23.81
CA PHE A 6 27.31 12.55 -24.12
C PHE A 6 26.62 13.84 -23.67
N GLU A 7 26.66 14.83 -24.55
CA GLU A 7 25.70 15.93 -24.61
C GLU A 7 24.30 15.36 -24.88
N ILE A 8 23.43 15.40 -23.88
CA ILE A 8 22.00 15.18 -24.10
C ILE A 8 21.38 16.55 -24.40
N SER A 9 21.39 16.88 -25.68
CA SER A 9 20.62 17.99 -26.26
C SER A 9 19.24 17.43 -26.66
N GLY A 10 18.19 17.91 -26.01
CA GLY A 10 16.78 17.62 -26.27
C GLY A 10 15.92 18.79 -25.75
N PRO A 11 14.78 19.09 -26.39
CA PRO A 11 14.25 20.45 -26.43
C PRO A 11 13.73 20.93 -25.07
N VAL A 12 14.19 22.12 -24.70
CA VAL A 12 13.63 22.99 -23.66
C VAL A 12 12.18 23.34 -23.99
N LEU A 13 11.25 22.49 -23.53
CA LEU A 13 9.86 22.89 -23.36
C LEU A 13 9.76 23.67 -22.06
N GLY A 14 9.78 24.99 -22.19
CA GLY A 14 9.39 25.89 -21.12
C GLY A 14 7.99 25.56 -20.64
N SER A 15 7.87 25.33 -19.34
CA SER A 15 6.67 25.65 -18.58
C SER A 15 7.10 25.96 -17.15
N ASN A 16 7.22 27.26 -16.90
CA ASN A 16 7.19 27.83 -15.57
C ASN A 16 5.85 27.44 -14.92
N ILE A 17 5.85 26.34 -14.15
CA ILE A 17 4.86 26.13 -13.09
C ILE A 17 5.66 26.00 -11.81
N GLY A 18 5.72 27.10 -11.08
CA GLY A 18 6.33 27.16 -9.77
C GLY A 18 5.62 26.21 -8.81
N THR A 19 6.39 25.31 -8.19
CA THR A 19 6.18 24.98 -6.79
C THR A 19 7.56 24.88 -6.15
N SER A 20 7.95 25.95 -5.47
CA SER A 20 8.92 25.91 -4.38
C SER A 20 8.31 25.06 -3.27
N GLY A 21 8.44 23.74 -3.41
CA GLY A 21 7.91 22.77 -2.47
C GLY A 21 8.87 21.61 -2.43
N ARG A 22 9.68 21.56 -1.38
CA ARG A 22 10.63 20.50 -1.05
C ARG A 22 9.89 19.18 -0.79
N ALA A 23 9.29 18.58 -1.81
CA ALA A 23 8.85 17.20 -1.76
C ALA A 23 10.08 16.35 -2.08
N LYS A 24 10.78 15.89 -1.04
CA LYS A 24 11.51 14.63 -1.12
C LYS A 24 10.46 13.51 -1.29
N ALA A 25 9.77 13.48 -2.43
CA ALA A 25 9.04 12.32 -2.89
C ALA A 25 10.12 11.36 -3.40
N GLY A 26 10.79 10.70 -2.46
CA GLY A 26 11.71 9.62 -2.77
C GLY A 26 10.88 8.54 -3.45
N ASP A 27 11.06 8.42 -4.76
CA ASP A 27 11.00 7.17 -5.51
C ASP A 27 9.93 6.16 -5.04
N VAL A 28 8.70 6.65 -4.83
CA VAL A 28 7.57 5.75 -4.60
C VAL A 28 7.23 5.21 -5.97
N HIS A 29 7.86 4.08 -6.31
CA HIS A 29 7.64 3.39 -7.58
C HIS A 29 6.13 3.31 -7.84
N ILE A 30 5.69 3.70 -9.04
CA ILE A 30 4.27 3.68 -9.42
C ILE A 30 3.63 2.30 -9.16
N GLY A 31 4.44 1.22 -9.25
CA GLY A 31 4.05 -0.13 -8.81
C GLY A 31 3.66 -0.18 -7.33
N HIS A 32 4.52 0.27 -6.43
CA HIS A 32 4.26 0.29 -4.98
C HIS A 32 2.99 1.08 -4.61
N ILE A 33 2.70 2.19 -5.30
CA ILE A 33 1.45 2.95 -5.08
C ILE A 33 0.22 2.13 -5.49
N ARG A 34 0.32 1.37 -6.60
CA ARG A 34 -0.75 0.48 -7.07
C ARG A 34 -0.97 -0.69 -6.11
N ASP A 35 0.10 -1.27 -5.58
CA ASP A 35 0.04 -2.38 -4.64
C ASP A 35 -0.59 -1.94 -3.31
N VAL A 36 -0.19 -0.77 -2.78
CA VAL A 36 -0.81 -0.16 -1.59
C VAL A 36 -2.31 0.10 -1.84
N SER A 37 -2.66 0.63 -3.01
CA SER A 37 -4.07 0.90 -3.36
C SER A 37 -4.91 -0.39 -3.44
N ALA A 38 -4.34 -1.48 -3.94
CA ALA A 38 -5.01 -2.78 -4.00
C ALA A 38 -5.26 -3.35 -2.60
N ALA A 39 -4.26 -3.30 -1.71
CA ALA A 39 -4.42 -3.73 -0.32
C ALA A 39 -5.49 -2.90 0.42
N LEU A 40 -5.46 -1.57 0.26
CA LEU A 40 -6.44 -0.68 0.89
C LEU A 40 -7.87 -0.94 0.41
N ARG A 41 -8.05 -1.23 -0.88
CA ARG A 41 -9.36 -1.56 -1.44
C ARG A 41 -9.93 -2.84 -0.83
N LEU A 42 -9.13 -3.91 -0.74
CA LEU A 42 -9.56 -5.16 -0.11
C LEU A 42 -9.91 -4.99 1.37
N LEU A 43 -9.18 -4.12 2.08
CA LEU A 43 -9.48 -3.79 3.49
C LEU A 43 -10.77 -3.00 3.64
N ASP A 44 -11.04 -2.04 2.75
CA ASP A 44 -12.30 -1.28 2.77
C ASP A 44 -13.49 -2.21 2.47
N GLU A 45 -13.39 -3.11 1.48
CA GLU A 45 -14.40 -4.12 1.18
C GLU A 45 -14.62 -5.10 2.37
N LEU A 46 -13.54 -5.52 3.03
CA LEU A 46 -13.62 -6.37 4.21
C LEU A 46 -14.27 -5.66 5.40
N ARG A 47 -13.95 -4.38 5.61
CA ARG A 47 -14.52 -3.56 6.68
C ARG A 47 -16.03 -3.37 6.49
N GLU A 48 -16.48 -3.14 5.26
CA GLU A 48 -17.91 -3.07 4.93
C GLU A 48 -18.61 -4.40 5.22
N ALA A 49 -18.05 -5.52 4.75
CA ALA A 49 -18.61 -6.84 5.01
C ALA A 49 -18.72 -7.17 6.51
N LEU A 50 -17.70 -6.79 7.30
CA LEU A 50 -17.71 -6.94 8.76
C LEU A 50 -18.75 -6.05 9.43
N HIS A 51 -18.92 -4.83 8.94
CA HIS A 51 -19.93 -3.90 9.45
C HIS A 51 -21.35 -4.41 9.18
N ASP A 52 -21.60 -4.92 7.97
CA ASP A 52 -22.89 -5.51 7.58
C ASP A 52 -23.20 -6.78 8.38
N ALA A 53 -22.18 -7.61 8.65
CA ALA A 53 -22.30 -8.80 9.47
C ALA A 53 -22.42 -8.50 10.98
N GLN A 54 -22.39 -7.23 11.40
CA GLN A 54 -22.32 -6.81 12.81
C GLN A 54 -21.22 -7.55 13.58
N ALA A 55 -20.04 -7.69 12.95
CA ALA A 55 -18.90 -8.36 13.53
C ALA A 55 -18.44 -7.66 14.82
N ALA A 56 -17.72 -8.41 15.66
CA ALA A 56 -17.18 -7.86 16.90
C ALA A 56 -16.28 -6.65 16.62
N THR A 57 -16.37 -5.62 17.47
CA THR A 57 -15.54 -4.40 17.35
C THR A 57 -14.06 -4.71 17.22
N SER A 58 -13.56 -5.72 17.95
CA SER A 58 -12.15 -6.16 17.87
C SER A 58 -11.73 -6.69 16.49
N THR A 59 -12.69 -7.16 15.68
CA THR A 59 -12.43 -7.62 14.31
C THR A 59 -12.33 -6.43 13.35
N VAL A 60 -13.19 -5.43 13.55
CA VAL A 60 -13.13 -4.16 12.79
C VAL A 60 -11.84 -3.41 13.11
N GLU A 61 -11.44 -3.35 14.38
CA GLU A 61 -10.17 -2.75 14.81
C GLU A 61 -8.96 -3.42 14.15
N ALA A 62 -8.94 -4.75 14.04
CA ALA A 62 -7.86 -5.47 13.37
C ALA A 62 -7.74 -5.11 11.87
N VAL A 63 -8.87 -4.85 11.20
CA VAL A 63 -8.88 -4.38 9.80
C VAL A 63 -8.39 -2.92 9.70
N ASP A 64 -8.81 -2.06 10.62
CA ASP A 64 -8.34 -0.67 10.68
C ASP A 64 -6.82 -0.60 10.96
N ASP A 65 -6.30 -1.49 11.82
CA ASP A 65 -4.86 -1.64 12.08
C ASP A 65 -4.09 -2.10 10.83
N LEU A 66 -4.61 -3.08 10.09
CA LEU A 66 -4.03 -3.51 8.81
C LEU A 66 -4.00 -2.37 7.80
N ARG A 67 -5.04 -1.55 7.77
CA ARG A 67 -5.13 -0.38 6.90
C ARG A 67 -4.06 0.66 7.25
N ALA A 68 -3.81 0.88 8.53
CA ALA A 68 -2.74 1.74 8.99
C ALA A 68 -1.37 1.16 8.61
N GLU A 69 -1.17 -0.16 8.73
CA GLU A 69 0.07 -0.85 8.36
C GLU A 69 0.36 -0.74 6.86
N ALA A 70 -0.63 -0.97 6.00
CA ALA A 70 -0.50 -0.87 4.55
C ALA A 70 -0.13 0.54 4.06
N ARG A 71 -0.45 1.59 4.84
CA ARG A 71 -0.10 2.99 4.53
C ARG A 71 1.31 3.37 4.96
N LYS A 72 1.99 2.54 5.75
CA LYS A 72 3.35 2.83 6.19
C LYS A 72 4.30 2.76 4.99
N PRO A 73 5.31 3.65 4.92
CA PRO A 73 6.33 3.58 3.87
C PRO A 73 7.16 2.29 3.94
N LYS A 74 7.15 1.61 5.08
CA LYS A 74 7.71 0.29 5.28
C LYS A 74 6.76 -0.52 6.17
N PRO A 75 5.85 -1.32 5.60
CA PRO A 75 5.01 -2.20 6.39
C PRO A 75 5.86 -3.27 7.07
N SER A 76 5.38 -3.81 8.19
CA SER A 76 6.00 -4.90 8.93
C SER A 76 5.30 -6.22 8.61
N LYS A 77 6.06 -7.24 8.17
CA LYS A 77 5.52 -8.59 7.89
C LYS A 77 4.92 -9.23 9.14
N ASP A 78 5.60 -9.11 10.27
CA ASP A 78 5.17 -9.69 11.53
C ASP A 78 3.85 -9.08 12.04
N VAL A 79 3.70 -7.76 11.93
CA VAL A 79 2.47 -7.07 12.37
C VAL A 79 1.30 -7.46 11.47
N THR A 80 1.50 -7.44 10.16
CA THR A 80 0.48 -7.88 9.19
C THR A 80 0.08 -9.33 9.42
N ALA A 81 1.04 -10.25 9.60
CA ALA A 81 0.76 -11.67 9.84
C ALA A 81 -0.06 -11.86 11.12
N HIS A 82 0.29 -11.17 12.21
CA HIS A 82 -0.45 -11.23 13.47
C HIS A 82 -1.90 -10.73 13.34
N LEU A 83 -2.10 -9.63 12.60
CA LEU A 83 -3.44 -9.10 12.37
C LEU A 83 -4.25 -9.99 11.43
N MET A 84 -3.61 -10.60 10.42
CA MET A 84 -4.25 -11.57 9.53
C MET A 84 -4.66 -12.84 10.25
N ASP A 85 -3.85 -13.35 11.17
CA ASP A 85 -4.16 -14.53 11.99
C ASP A 85 -5.44 -14.31 12.82
N LYS A 86 -5.55 -13.16 13.49
CA LYS A 86 -6.76 -12.74 14.22
C LYS A 86 -8.03 -12.70 13.37
N LEU A 87 -7.89 -12.36 12.08
CA LEU A 87 -9.00 -12.30 11.13
C LEU A 87 -9.29 -13.68 10.52
N ALA A 88 -8.29 -14.54 10.36
CA ALA A 88 -8.44 -15.88 9.81
C ALA A 88 -9.33 -16.76 10.70
N ASP A 89 -9.24 -16.62 12.02
CA ASP A 89 -10.11 -17.30 13.00
C ASP A 89 -11.60 -16.93 12.84
N ARG A 90 -11.95 -15.91 12.04
CA ARG A 90 -13.32 -15.45 11.82
C ARG A 90 -13.98 -16.03 10.55
N GLY A 91 -13.30 -16.92 9.83
CA GLY A 91 -13.87 -17.63 8.68
C GLY A 91 -13.90 -16.83 7.36
N LEU A 92 -13.07 -15.79 7.24
CA LEU A 92 -12.97 -14.89 6.08
C LEU A 92 -12.18 -15.49 4.88
N GLY A 93 -12.27 -16.82 4.69
CA GLY A 93 -11.25 -17.63 4.01
C GLY A 93 -10.78 -17.20 2.62
N GLU A 94 -11.66 -16.72 1.74
CA GLU A 94 -11.26 -16.27 0.39
C GLU A 94 -10.68 -14.85 0.41
N GLN A 95 -11.36 -13.93 1.09
CA GLN A 95 -10.90 -12.54 1.26
C GLN A 95 -9.52 -12.48 1.93
N MET A 96 -9.25 -13.36 2.90
CA MET A 96 -7.94 -13.41 3.58
C MET A 96 -6.80 -13.84 2.64
N LYS A 97 -7.06 -14.71 1.66
CA LYS A 97 -6.04 -15.12 0.68
C LYS A 97 -5.70 -13.99 -0.27
N GLU A 98 -6.70 -13.27 -0.76
CA GLU A 98 -6.49 -12.11 -1.62
C GLU A 98 -5.77 -10.98 -0.86
N LEU A 99 -6.16 -10.75 0.39
CA LEU A 99 -5.52 -9.77 1.25
C LEU A 99 -4.05 -10.13 1.54
N ALA A 100 -3.76 -11.40 1.86
CA ALA A 100 -2.39 -11.89 2.05
C ALA A 100 -1.52 -11.66 0.80
N LYS A 101 -2.06 -11.94 -0.39
CA LYS A 101 -1.36 -11.71 -1.66
C LYS A 101 -1.11 -10.21 -1.90
N ALA A 102 -2.07 -9.35 -1.58
CA ALA A 102 -1.91 -7.91 -1.72
C ALA A 102 -0.84 -7.36 -0.79
N PHE A 103 -0.77 -7.85 0.46
CA PHE A 103 0.29 -7.47 1.39
C PHE A 103 1.66 -8.02 1.00
N ASP A 104 1.76 -9.23 0.44
CA ASP A 104 3.04 -9.77 -0.04
C ASP A 104 3.69 -8.85 -1.09
N ALA A 105 2.88 -8.20 -1.94
CA ALA A 105 3.33 -7.22 -2.92
C ALA A 105 3.80 -5.88 -2.31
N LEU A 106 3.55 -5.64 -1.01
CA LEU A 106 4.01 -4.42 -0.32
C LEU A 106 5.43 -4.54 0.24
N TYR A 107 6.02 -5.73 0.23
CA TYR A 107 7.34 -6.02 0.80
C TYR A 107 8.40 -6.36 -0.25
#